data_AF-A0AAU5Q2U9-F1
#
_entry.id   AF-A0AAU5Q2U9-F1
#
_cell.length_a   1.000
_cell.length_b   1.000
_cell.length_c   1.000
_cell.angle_alpha   90.00
_cell.angle_beta   90.00
_cell.angle_gamma   90.00
#
_symmetry.space_group_name_H-M   'P 1'
#
loop_
_entity.id
_entity.type
_entity.pdbx_description
1 polymer ?
#
loop_
_entity_poly.entity_id
_entity_poly.type
_entity_poly.pdbx_seq_one_letter_code
_entity_poly.pdbx_strand_id
1 'polypeptide(L)'
;MARTILTDDQYNAAVKAAAGVLHSARADVGTVTITDTVAATIAAVGLLAPPFTPDPDTCTAMFADPEGDWWQCADDPDHDPSDGHDSGEWGWSDGDPGADTIARRTV
;
A
#
# COMPACT_ATOMS: atom_id res chain seq x y z
N MET A 1 14.38 -6.27 2.18
CA MET A 1 13.75 -5.98 3.48
C MET A 1 12.41 -6.70 3.50
N ALA A 2 11.96 -7.19 4.66
CA ALA A 2 10.60 -7.67 4.81
C ALA A 2 9.63 -6.48 4.75
N ARG A 3 8.51 -6.62 4.04
CA ARG A 3 7.49 -5.57 3.92
C ARG A 3 6.53 -5.64 5.10
N THR A 4 5.91 -4.52 5.47
CA THR A 4 4.99 -4.44 6.61
C THR A 4 3.83 -3.50 6.31
N ILE A 5 2.61 -4.00 6.49
CA ILE A 5 1.40 -3.18 6.49
C ILE A 5 1.25 -2.53 7.87
N LEU A 6 1.24 -1.20 7.90
CA LEU A 6 1.01 -0.42 9.10
C LEU A 6 -0.49 -0.26 9.35
N THR A 7 -0.90 0.07 10.57
CA THR A 7 -2.26 0.59 10.80
C THR A 7 -2.40 2.01 10.22
N ASP A 8 -3.63 2.47 9.99
CA ASP A 8 -3.88 3.85 9.53
C ASP A 8 -3.17 4.89 10.41
N ASP A 9 -3.26 4.73 11.73
CA ASP A 9 -2.62 5.64 12.69
C ASP A 9 -1.09 5.61 12.59
N GLN A 10 -0.50 4.43 12.44
CA GLN A 10 0.95 4.28 12.29
C GLN A 10 1.44 4.88 10.98
N TYR A 11 0.75 4.62 9.88
CA TYR A 11 1.08 5.16 8.57
C TYR A 11 0.94 6.69 8.56
N ASN A 12 -0.18 7.22 9.05
CA ASN A 12 -0.42 8.66 9.12
C ASN A 12 0.59 9.38 10.03
N ALA A 13 0.98 8.76 11.15
CA ALA A 13 2.03 9.30 12.01
C ALA A 13 3.38 9.34 11.30
N ALA A 14 3.77 8.28 10.58
CA ALA A 14 5.01 8.22 9.81
C ALA A 14 5.04 9.29 8.71
N VAL A 15 3.98 9.37 7.90
CA VAL A 15 3.84 10.38 6.83
C VAL A 15 3.92 11.77 7.42
N LYS A 16 3.15 12.07 8.48
CA LYS A 16 3.15 13.40 9.11
C LYS A 16 4.52 13.79 9.66
N ALA A 17 5.21 12.86 10.33
CA ALA A 17 6.54 13.13 10.86
C ALA A 17 7.55 13.43 9.75
N ALA A 18 7.60 12.61 8.70
CA ALA A 18 8.50 12.79 7.57
C ALA A 18 8.17 14.05 6.74
N ALA A 19 6.89 14.29 6.47
CA ALA A 19 6.43 15.49 5.77
C ALA A 19 6.75 16.76 6.55
N GLY A 20 6.63 16.74 7.89
CA GLY A 20 7.01 17.87 8.74
C GLY A 20 8.49 18.23 8.63
N VAL A 21 9.37 17.22 8.63
CA VAL A 21 10.81 17.42 8.42
C VAL A 21 11.09 17.99 7.04
N LEU A 22 10.52 17.38 5.99
CA LEU A 22 10.78 17.79 4.61
C LEU A 22 10.25 19.21 4.33
N HIS A 23 9.06 19.52 4.83
CA HIS A 23 8.47 20.86 4.72
C HIS A 23 9.32 21.91 5.44
N SER A 24 9.86 21.61 6.63
CA SER A 24 10.74 22.53 7.35
C SER A 24 12.03 22.86 6.58
N ALA A 25 12.52 21.91 5.78
CA ALA A 25 13.71 22.07 4.95
C ALA A 25 13.41 22.70 3.58
N ARG A 26 12.19 22.52 3.07
CA ARG A 26 11.75 22.89 1.71
C ARG A 26 10.35 23.51 1.73
N ALA A 27 10.22 24.64 2.43
CA ALA A 27 8.97 25.39 2.51
C ALA A 27 8.51 25.96 1.14
N ASP A 28 9.40 25.97 0.15
CA ASP A 28 9.14 26.32 -1.25
C ASP A 28 8.39 25.23 -2.03
N VAL A 29 8.35 23.99 -1.52
CA VAL A 29 7.68 22.86 -2.15
C VAL A 29 6.25 22.72 -1.61
N GLY A 30 5.30 22.52 -2.52
CA GLY A 30 3.90 22.34 -2.17
C GLY A 30 3.66 21.11 -1.29
N THR A 31 2.72 21.21 -0.36
CA THR A 31 2.39 20.13 0.60
C THR A 31 2.03 18.82 -0.08
N VAL A 32 1.32 18.85 -1.21
CA VAL A 32 0.96 17.65 -1.97
C VAL A 32 2.21 16.91 -2.43
N THR A 33 3.12 17.60 -3.11
CA THR A 33 4.38 17.02 -3.58
C THR A 33 5.23 16.44 -2.44
N ILE A 34 5.22 17.09 -1.27
CA ILE A 34 5.91 16.58 -0.08
C ILE A 34 5.27 15.27 0.40
N THR A 35 3.95 15.23 0.53
CA THR A 35 3.22 14.05 0.99
C THR A 35 3.42 12.88 0.03
N ASP A 36 3.32 13.10 -1.28
CA ASP A 36 3.49 12.05 -2.29
C ASP A 36 4.92 11.50 -2.26
N THR A 37 5.92 12.38 -2.16
CA THR A 37 7.34 11.97 -2.05
C THR A 37 7.57 11.13 -0.79
N VAL A 38 6.96 11.51 0.32
CA VAL A 38 7.06 10.80 1.59
C VAL A 38 6.38 9.44 1.51
N ALA A 39 5.18 9.36 0.95
CA ALA A 39 4.45 8.11 0.74
C ALA A 39 5.28 7.13 -0.10
N ALA A 40 5.77 7.56 -1.26
CA ALA A 40 6.63 6.74 -2.12
C ALA A 40 7.93 6.30 -1.42
N THR A 41 8.51 7.15 -0.58
CA THR A 41 9.72 6.80 0.18
C THR A 41 9.43 5.74 1.26
N ILE A 42 8.30 5.88 1.96
CA ILE A 42 7.84 4.93 2.98
C ILE A 42 7.54 3.57 2.33
N ALA A 43 6.88 3.57 1.17
CA ALA A 43 6.66 2.39 0.34
C ALA A 43 7.98 1.73 -0.10
N ALA A 44 8.94 2.51 -0.60
CA ALA A 44 10.24 2.00 -1.04
C ALA A 44 11.05 1.30 0.07
N VAL A 45 10.84 1.65 1.34
CA VAL A 45 11.44 0.95 2.50
C VAL A 45 10.59 -0.20 3.03
N GLY A 46 9.51 -0.55 2.33
CA GLY A 46 8.64 -1.69 2.62
C GLY A 46 7.58 -1.40 3.67
N LEU A 47 7.24 -0.14 3.95
CA LEU A 47 6.14 0.21 4.84
C LEU A 47 4.94 0.64 4.02
N LEU A 48 3.78 0.01 4.23
CA LEU A 48 2.57 0.30 3.48
C LEU A 48 1.44 0.80 4.37
N ALA A 49 0.57 1.61 3.77
CA ALA A 49 -0.76 1.86 4.32
C ALA A 49 -1.59 0.57 4.32
N PRO A 50 -2.62 0.47 5.17
CA PRO A 50 -3.62 -0.59 5.05
C PRO A 50 -4.21 -0.65 3.63
N PRO A 51 -4.57 -1.85 3.14
CA PRO A 51 -5.39 -1.95 1.93
C PRO A 51 -6.74 -1.26 2.13
N PHE A 52 -7.35 -0.83 1.03
CA PHE A 52 -8.75 -0.41 1.05
C PHE A 52 -9.69 -1.60 1.27
N THR A 53 -10.99 -1.35 1.40
CA THR A 53 -11.99 -2.42 1.48
C THR A 53 -12.31 -2.90 0.06
N PRO A 54 -12.09 -4.19 -0.27
CA PRO A 54 -12.42 -4.73 -1.58
C PRO A 54 -13.87 -4.44 -1.99
N ASP A 55 -14.11 -4.15 -3.27
CA ASP A 55 -15.47 -4.05 -3.79
C ASP A 55 -16.17 -5.43 -3.71
N PRO A 56 -17.42 -5.49 -3.23
CA PRO A 56 -18.07 -6.74 -2.83
C PRO A 56 -18.41 -7.69 -3.99
N ASP A 57 -18.45 -7.21 -5.23
CA ASP A 57 -18.83 -7.96 -6.43
C ASP A 57 -17.63 -8.25 -7.34
N THR A 58 -16.41 -8.20 -6.79
CA THR A 58 -15.15 -8.33 -7.55
C THR A 58 -14.17 -9.27 -6.84
N CYS A 59 -13.06 -9.62 -7.48
CA CYS A 59 -12.05 -10.47 -6.86
C CYS A 59 -11.51 -9.82 -5.57
N THR A 60 -11.48 -10.55 -4.44
CA THR A 60 -11.05 -9.99 -3.14
C THR A 60 -9.52 -9.88 -3.00
N ALA A 61 -8.77 -10.36 -3.99
CA ALA A 61 -7.33 -10.27 -3.98
C ALA A 61 -6.87 -8.82 -4.18
N MET A 62 -5.94 -8.38 -3.33
CA MET A 62 -5.36 -7.05 -3.38
C MET A 62 -3.84 -7.11 -3.40
N PHE A 63 -3.23 -6.16 -4.09
CA PHE A 63 -1.78 -6.07 -4.23
C PHE A 63 -1.35 -4.61 -4.22
N ALA A 64 -0.12 -4.36 -3.77
CA ALA A 64 0.48 -3.03 -3.79
C ALA A 64 1.50 -2.92 -4.91
N ASP A 65 1.52 -1.77 -5.58
CA ASP A 65 2.53 -1.42 -6.58
C ASP A 65 3.82 -0.89 -5.92
N PRO A 66 4.89 -0.62 -6.71
CA PRO A 66 6.14 -0.05 -6.20
C PRO A 66 6.01 1.32 -5.52
N GLU A 67 4.98 2.09 -5.85
CA GLU A 67 4.65 3.38 -5.25
C GLU A 67 3.93 3.23 -3.90
N GLY A 68 3.42 2.03 -3.62
CA GLY A 68 2.71 1.66 -2.41
C GLY A 68 1.20 1.84 -2.50
N ASP A 69 0.67 2.08 -3.70
CA ASP A 69 -0.75 2.16 -3.96
C ASP A 69 -1.35 0.75 -4.07
N TRP A 70 -2.52 0.57 -3.48
CA TRP A 70 -3.25 -0.68 -3.53
C TRP A 70 -4.08 -0.77 -4.79
N TRP A 71 -4.16 -1.98 -5.32
CA TRP A 71 -4.96 -2.37 -6.47
C TRP A 71 -5.75 -3.62 -6.11
N GLN A 72 -6.99 -3.68 -6.61
CA GLN A 72 -7.82 -4.87 -6.51
C GLN A 72 -7.72 -5.64 -7.83
N CYS A 73 -7.69 -6.97 -7.72
CA CYS A 73 -7.72 -7.84 -8.89
C CYS A 73 -9.07 -7.70 -9.62
N ALA A 74 -9.14 -8.24 -10.85
CA ALA A 74 -10.19 -8.04 -11.84
C ALA A 74 -11.63 -8.01 -11.29
N ASP A 75 -12.53 -7.36 -12.05
CA ASP A 75 -13.94 -7.17 -11.70
C ASP A 75 -14.74 -8.49 -11.56
N ASP A 76 -14.21 -9.62 -12.04
CA ASP A 76 -14.88 -10.92 -11.94
C ASP A 76 -14.53 -11.62 -10.61
N PRO A 77 -15.51 -11.91 -9.73
CA PRO A 77 -15.26 -12.56 -8.44
C PRO A 77 -14.79 -14.02 -8.56
N ASP A 78 -15.06 -14.70 -9.69
CA ASP A 78 -14.67 -16.09 -9.92
C ASP A 78 -13.32 -16.23 -10.67
N HIS A 79 -12.67 -15.10 -10.98
CA HIS A 79 -11.35 -15.05 -11.59
C HIS A 79 -10.28 -15.63 -10.66
N ASP A 80 -9.32 -16.38 -11.22
CA ASP A 80 -8.18 -16.90 -10.45
C ASP A 80 -7.34 -15.72 -9.97
N PRO A 81 -7.19 -15.49 -8.66
CA PRO A 81 -6.38 -14.41 -8.14
C PRO A 81 -4.96 -14.39 -8.72
N SER A 82 -4.39 -15.54 -9.10
CA SER A 82 -3.04 -15.61 -9.67
C SER A 82 -2.94 -15.18 -11.13
N ASP A 83 -4.05 -15.11 -11.86
CA ASP A 83 -4.09 -14.64 -13.24
C ASP A 83 -4.05 -13.08 -13.24
N GLY A 84 -3.01 -12.48 -13.83
CA GLY A 84 -2.91 -11.01 -13.97
C GLY A 84 -2.00 -10.28 -12.96
N HIS A 85 -1.20 -11.00 -12.18
CA HIS A 85 -0.15 -10.42 -11.33
C HIS A 85 1.24 -10.49 -12.01
N ASP A 86 1.39 -9.85 -13.17
CA ASP A 86 2.64 -9.80 -13.93
C ASP A 86 3.09 -8.37 -14.31
N SER A 87 2.40 -7.33 -13.84
CA SER A 87 2.69 -5.92 -14.14
C SER A 87 3.84 -5.33 -13.31
N GLY A 88 4.47 -6.11 -12.44
CA GLY A 88 5.55 -5.65 -11.55
C GLY A 88 5.08 -5.31 -10.14
N GLU A 89 3.90 -5.81 -9.75
CA GLU A 89 3.38 -5.79 -8.41
C GLU A 89 4.36 -6.42 -7.41
N TRP A 90 4.21 -6.08 -6.14
CA TRP A 90 4.97 -6.75 -5.10
C TRP A 90 4.41 -8.15 -4.82
N GLY A 91 5.20 -9.17 -5.16
CA GLY A 91 5.00 -10.52 -4.64
C GLY A 91 5.09 -10.51 -3.10
N TRP A 92 3.99 -10.91 -2.47
CA TRP A 92 3.84 -11.05 -1.03
C TRP A 92 3.81 -12.55 -0.69
N SER A 93 4.76 -13.02 0.12
CA SER A 93 4.74 -14.41 0.58
C SER A 93 3.83 -14.56 1.80
N ASP A 94 3.27 -15.76 2.01
CA ASP A 94 2.42 -16.06 3.18
C ASP A 94 3.09 -15.78 4.55
N GLY A 95 4.43 -15.68 4.57
CA GLY A 95 5.21 -15.37 5.76
C GLY A 95 5.52 -13.87 5.96
N ASP A 96 5.16 -13.01 5.01
CA ASP A 96 5.41 -11.57 5.11
C ASP A 96 4.39 -10.89 6.03
N PRO A 97 4.80 -9.93 6.87
CA PRO A 97 3.89 -9.18 7.74
C PRO A 97 2.70 -8.57 6.98
N GLY A 98 1.48 -8.95 7.37
CA GLY A 98 0.24 -8.48 6.75
C GLY A 98 -0.32 -9.38 5.65
N ALA A 99 0.34 -10.49 5.29
CA ALA A 99 -0.16 -11.48 4.33
C ALA A 99 -1.54 -12.04 4.73
N ASP A 100 -1.76 -12.27 6.02
CA ASP A 100 -3.03 -12.70 6.59
C ASP A 100 -4.09 -11.60 6.58
N THR A 101 -3.71 -10.34 6.74
CA THR A 101 -4.61 -9.18 6.67
C THR A 101 -5.15 -8.95 5.26
N ILE A 102 -4.34 -9.18 4.23
CA ILE A 102 -4.76 -9.12 2.82
C ILE A 102 -5.72 -10.28 2.52
N ALA A 103 -5.37 -11.51 2.93
CA ALA A 103 -6.14 -12.71 2.62
C ALA A 103 -7.47 -12.85 3.42
N ARG A 104 -7.63 -12.16 4.55
CA ARG A 104 -8.77 -12.34 5.48
C ARG A 104 -9.75 -11.19 5.55
N ARG A 105 -9.60 -10.14 4.74
CA ARG A 105 -10.59 -9.06 4.65
C ARG A 105 -11.77 -9.41 3.73
N THR A 106 -12.22 -10.66 3.77
CA THR A 106 -13.53 -11.08 3.30
C THR A 106 -14.60 -10.63 4.30
N VAL A 107 -15.69 -10.07 3.77
CA VAL A 107 -16.96 -9.66 4.40
C VAL A 107 -17.41 -10.46 5.62
#